data_AF-A0A7K2QLU7-F1
#
_entry.id   AF-A0A7K2QLU7-F1
#
_cell.length_a   1.000
_cell.length_b   1.000
_cell.length_c   1.000
_cell.angle_alpha   90.00
_cell.angle_beta   90.00
_cell.angle_gamma   90.00
#
_symmetry.space_group_name_H-M   'P 1'
#
loop_
_entity.id
_entity.type
_entity.pdbx_description
1 polymer ?
#
loop_
_entity_poly.entity_id
_entity_poly.type
_entity_poly.pdbx_seq_one_letter_code
_entity_poly.pdbx_strand_id
1 'polypeptide(L)'
;MHGAKTYRLREYAVSADESSAPAYQAVCVSGEEVDCGADSADQPDEEELVRWMAQHARDTGHDRFRRARWDYATVEPGAWR
;
A
#
# COMPACT_ATOMS: atom_id res chain seq x y z
N MET A 1 -36.08 24.86 24.75
CA MET A 1 -36.10 24.63 23.29
C MET A 1 -34.79 23.98 22.90
N HIS A 2 -34.76 22.68 22.64
CA HIS A 2 -33.54 22.00 22.20
C HIS A 2 -33.45 22.15 20.67
N GLY A 3 -32.55 23.02 20.19
CA GLY A 3 -32.28 23.13 18.75
C GLY A 3 -31.69 21.81 18.26
N ALA A 4 -32.37 21.13 17.34
CA ALA A 4 -31.81 19.97 16.68
C ALA A 4 -30.56 20.40 15.89
N LYS A 5 -29.40 19.82 16.21
CA LYS A 5 -28.21 20.00 15.37
C LYS A 5 -28.42 19.25 14.07
N THR A 6 -28.44 19.96 12.95
CA THR A 6 -28.43 19.35 11.62
C THR A 6 -27.00 19.09 11.21
N TYR A 7 -26.66 17.81 11.01
CA TYR A 7 -25.40 17.38 10.43
C TYR A 7 -25.61 17.21 8.92
N ARG A 8 -24.75 17.83 8.10
CA ARG A 8 -24.76 17.63 6.64
C ARG A 8 -23.69 16.62 6.29
N LEU A 9 -24.06 15.58 5.54
CA LEU A 9 -23.12 14.61 5.02
C LEU A 9 -22.75 15.01 3.59
N ARG A 10 -21.45 15.10 3.31
CA ARG A 10 -20.96 15.27 1.94
C ARG A 10 -20.51 13.94 1.41
N GLU A 11 -20.89 13.62 0.18
CA GLU A 11 -20.36 12.45 -0.52
C GLU A 11 -18.91 12.72 -0.95
N TYR A 12 -18.08 11.70 -0.96
CA TYR A 12 -16.72 11.76 -1.51
C TYR A 12 -16.56 10.63 -2.52
N ALA A 13 -16.02 10.94 -3.69
CA ALA A 13 -15.67 9.97 -4.70
C ALA A 13 -14.16 9.73 -4.65
N VAL A 14 -13.76 8.46 -4.74
CA VAL A 14 -12.35 8.06 -4.86
C VAL A 14 -12.16 7.46 -6.24
N SER A 15 -11.20 7.97 -6.99
CA SER A 15 -10.84 7.49 -8.33
C SER A 15 -9.34 7.24 -8.41
N ALA A 16 -8.93 6.29 -9.26
CA ALA A 16 -7.51 6.07 -9.53
C ALA A 16 -6.88 7.32 -10.17
N ASP A 17 -5.65 7.63 -9.79
CA ASP A 17 -4.82 8.65 -10.42
C ASP A 17 -4.08 8.04 -11.60
N GLU A 18 -4.65 8.17 -12.79
CA GLU A 18 -4.08 7.62 -14.03
C GLU A 18 -2.76 8.30 -14.45
N SER A 19 -2.36 9.39 -13.77
CA SER A 19 -1.12 10.12 -14.05
C SER A 19 0.08 9.57 -13.29
N SER A 20 -0.14 8.69 -12.31
CA SER A 20 0.88 8.17 -11.42
C SER A 20 1.07 6.67 -11.62
N ALA A 21 2.31 6.25 -11.84
CA ALA A 21 2.66 4.83 -11.88
C ALA A 21 2.55 4.23 -10.47
N PRO A 22 2.11 2.96 -10.34
CA PRO A 22 2.05 2.29 -9.05
C PRO A 22 3.47 2.08 -8.48
N ALA A 23 3.58 2.09 -7.15
CA ALA A 23 4.79 1.67 -6.45
C ALA A 23 4.63 0.23 -5.92
N TYR A 24 5.73 -0.49 -5.79
CA TYR A 24 5.75 -1.88 -5.34
C TYR A 24 6.63 -2.00 -4.10
N GLN A 25 6.21 -2.77 -3.10
CA GLN A 25 7.01 -2.96 -1.89
C GLN A 25 6.86 -4.39 -1.37
N ALA A 26 7.92 -4.90 -0.77
CA ALA A 26 7.91 -6.16 -0.05
C ALA A 26 8.64 -6.03 1.28
N VAL A 27 8.17 -6.79 2.26
CA VAL A 27 8.80 -6.97 3.55
C VAL A 27 9.02 -8.46 3.77
N CYS A 28 10.23 -8.84 4.15
CA CYS A 28 10.53 -10.21 4.55
C CYS A 28 9.85 -10.50 5.90
N VAL A 29 8.98 -11.50 5.91
CA VAL A 29 8.23 -11.98 7.09
C VAL A 29 8.57 -13.43 7.40
N SER A 30 9.75 -13.87 6.96
CA SER A 30 10.38 -15.10 7.42
C SER A 30 11.05 -14.87 8.76
N GLY A 31 11.26 -15.95 9.50
CA GLY A 31 11.81 -15.95 10.85
C GLY A 31 10.95 -16.84 11.75
N GLU A 32 11.57 -17.57 12.66
CA GLU A 32 10.86 -18.52 13.53
C GLU A 32 10.20 -17.83 14.72
N GLU A 33 10.95 -16.97 15.43
CA GLU A 33 10.47 -16.25 16.61
C GLU A 33 10.12 -14.78 16.32
N VAL A 34 10.85 -14.16 15.39
CA VAL A 34 10.68 -12.75 15.00
C VAL A 34 10.85 -12.66 13.49
N ASP A 35 9.98 -11.89 12.84
CA ASP A 35 10.12 -11.58 11.42
C ASP A 35 11.45 -10.88 11.16
N CYS A 36 12.13 -11.27 10.07
CA CYS A 36 13.36 -10.66 9.58
C CYS A 36 13.19 -9.14 9.38
N GLY A 37 12.02 -8.74 8.87
CA GLY A 37 11.63 -7.33 8.78
C GLY A 37 12.39 -6.52 7.72
N ALA A 38 13.24 -7.15 6.91
CA ALA A 38 13.91 -6.48 5.80
C ALA A 38 12.87 -5.92 4.82
N ASP A 39 12.97 -4.64 4.50
CA ASP A 39 12.04 -3.91 3.64
C ASP A 39 12.73 -3.57 2.31
N SER A 40 12.05 -3.78 1.19
CA SER A 40 12.57 -3.46 -0.13
C SER A 40 12.66 -1.96 -0.41
N ALA A 41 12.03 -1.12 0.42
CA ALA A 41 11.54 0.21 0.07
C ALA A 41 10.63 0.17 -1.17
N ASP A 42 10.21 1.34 -1.64
CA ASP A 42 9.44 1.46 -2.87
C ASP A 42 10.30 1.07 -4.07
N GLN A 43 9.79 0.12 -4.83
CA GLN A 43 10.32 -0.39 -6.08
C GLN A 43 9.48 0.15 -7.25
N PRO A 44 10.13 0.49 -8.38
CA PRO A 44 9.46 1.11 -9.53
C PRO A 44 8.55 0.14 -10.28
N ASP A 45 8.79 -1.17 -10.18
CA ASP A 45 8.05 -2.20 -10.89
C ASP A 45 8.12 -3.57 -10.19
N GLU A 46 7.31 -4.51 -10.67
CA GLU A 46 7.23 -5.87 -10.10
C GLU A 46 8.52 -6.68 -10.36
N GLU A 47 9.27 -6.41 -11.42
CA GLU A 47 10.49 -7.17 -11.76
C GLU A 47 11.63 -6.83 -10.79
N GLU A 48 11.85 -5.55 -10.49
CA GLU A 48 12.82 -5.12 -9.49
C GLU A 48 12.42 -5.60 -8.09
N LEU A 49 11.13 -5.62 -7.76
CA LEU A 49 10.64 -6.19 -6.51
C LEU A 49 10.94 -7.70 -6.40
N VAL A 50 10.70 -8.46 -7.47
CA VAL A 50 11.02 -9.90 -7.53
C VAL A 50 12.51 -10.13 -7.42
N ARG A 51 13.33 -9.32 -8.10
CA ARG A 51 14.79 -9.41 -7.99
C ARG A 51 15.25 -9.21 -6.55
N TRP A 52 14.71 -8.20 -5.86
CA TRP A 52 15.03 -7.96 -4.45
C TRP A 52 14.66 -9.16 -3.56
N MET A 53 13.44 -9.70 -3.71
CA MET A 53 13.00 -10.87 -2.92
C MET A 53 13.88 -12.10 -3.20
N ALA A 54 14.22 -12.35 -4.47
CA ALA A 54 15.08 -13.47 -4.86
C ALA A 54 16.50 -13.32 -4.33
N GLN A 55 17.07 -12.11 -4.35
CA GLN A 55 18.39 -11.84 -3.76
C GLN A 55 18.36 -12.05 -2.25
N HIS A 56 17.36 -11.50 -1.56
CA HIS A 56 17.22 -11.67 -0.12
C HIS A 56 17.06 -13.15 0.26
N ALA A 57 16.21 -13.89 -0.46
CA ALA A 57 16.01 -15.32 -0.26
C ALA A 57 17.28 -16.12 -0.47
N ARG A 58 18.07 -15.80 -1.51
CA ARG A 58 19.37 -16.43 -1.76
C ARG A 58 20.37 -16.19 -0.62
N ASP A 59 20.41 -14.97 -0.11
CA ASP A 59 21.44 -14.55 0.85
C ASP A 59 21.13 -15.01 2.28
N THR A 60 19.84 -15.19 2.61
CA THR A 60 19.38 -15.51 3.97
C THR A 60 18.75 -16.89 4.11
N GLY A 61 18.31 -17.51 3.00
CA GLY A 61 17.49 -18.72 3.01
C GLY A 61 16.00 -18.46 3.32
N HIS A 62 15.58 -17.20 3.48
CA HIS A 62 14.19 -16.84 3.76
C HIS A 62 13.28 -17.00 2.53
N ASP A 63 12.12 -17.62 2.71
CA ASP A 63 11.17 -17.93 1.62
C ASP A 63 9.82 -17.21 1.72
N ARG A 64 9.57 -16.43 2.78
CA ARG A 64 8.27 -15.81 3.06
C ARG A 64 8.34 -14.28 3.04
N PHE A 65 7.52 -13.68 2.20
CA PHE A 65 7.45 -12.23 2.00
C PHE A 65 6.00 -11.77 2.00
N ARG A 66 5.75 -10.61 2.61
CA ARG A 66 4.52 -9.84 2.40
C ARG A 66 4.80 -8.81 1.32
N ARG A 67 3.96 -8.73 0.29
CA ARG A 67 4.08 -7.75 -0.79
C ARG A 67 2.86 -6.86 -0.91
N ALA A 68 3.06 -5.63 -1.37
CA ALA A 68 2.02 -4.66 -1.66
C ALA A 68 2.28 -3.99 -3.02
N ARG A 69 1.19 -3.62 -3.69
CA ARG A 69 1.16 -2.71 -4.83
C ARG A 69 0.38 -1.49 -4.40
N TRP A 70 1.01 -0.34 -4.46
CA TRP A 70 0.44 0.95 -4.09
C TRP A 70 0.06 1.69 -5.36
N ASP A 71 -1.24 1.71 -5.69
CA ASP A 71 -1.78 2.66 -6.66
C ASP A 71 -2.07 4.01 -5.99
N TYR A 72 -2.08 5.05 -6.81
CA TYR A 72 -2.41 6.40 -6.37
C TYR A 72 -3.86 6.67 -6.70
N ALA A 73 -4.53 7.42 -5.82
CA ALA A 73 -5.93 7.77 -5.98
C ALA A 73 -6.17 9.25 -5.66
N THR A 74 -7.07 9.85 -6.39
CA THR A 74 -7.61 11.18 -6.12
C THR A 74 -8.92 11.07 -5.36
N VAL A 75 -9.18 12.04 -4.49
CA VAL A 75 -10.41 12.13 -3.70
C VAL A 75 -11.10 13.44 -4.03
N GLU A 76 -12.26 13.36 -4.65
CA GLU A 76 -13.04 14.53 -5.04
C GLU A 76 -14.33 14.64 -4.22
N PRO A 77 -14.66 15.84 -3.72
CA PRO A 77 -15.79 15.98 -2.85
C PRO A 77 -17.07 16.13 -3.68
N GLY A 78 -17.95 15.14 -3.58
CA GLY A 78 -19.23 15.06 -4.28
C GLY A 78 -20.29 16.04 -3.75
N ALA A 79 -21.54 15.79 -4.14
CA ALA A 79 -22.68 16.62 -3.76
C ALA A 79 -22.94 16.57 -2.24
N TRP A 80 -23.50 17.66 -1.71
CA TRP A 80 -24.03 17.71 -0.35
C TRP A 80 -25.40 17.03 -0.31
N ARG A 81 -25.63 16.17 0.69
CA ARG A 81 -26.95 15.61 1.01
C ARG A 81 -27.57 16.28 2.24
#